data_AF-A0A6M0BHC2-F1
#
_entry.id   AF-A0A6M0BHC2-F1
#
_cell.length_a   1.000
_cell.length_b   1.000
_cell.length_c   1.000
_cell.angle_alpha   90.00
_cell.angle_beta   90.00
_cell.angle_gamma   90.00
#
_symmetry.space_group_name_H-M   'P 1'
#
loop_
_entity.id
_entity.type
_entity.pdbx_description
1 polymer ?
#
loop_
_entity_poly.entity_id
_entity_poly.type
_entity_poly.pdbx_seq_one_letter_code
_entity_poly.pdbx_strand_id
1 'polypeptide(L)' 'MTTTERKTDKKMEGPRTTSEVIRIKPQQFIHVLDNNTGVTRLEVGPQTITLRDHERLILKPEPMIIVPPRYYCVV' A
#
# COMPACT_ATOMS: atom_id res chain seq x y z
N MET A 1 -25.45 20.32 -12.50
CA MET A 1 -25.24 18.89 -12.76
C MET A 1 -23.88 18.53 -12.16
N THR A 2 -23.92 17.99 -10.94
CA THR A 2 -22.79 17.33 -10.25
C THR A 2 -22.27 16.17 -11.13
N THR A 3 -20.97 15.89 -11.25
CA THR A 3 -20.17 15.26 -10.19
C THR A 3 -18.67 15.58 -10.32
N THR A 4 -18.08 15.92 -9.18
CA THR A 4 -16.66 15.93 -8.80
C THR A 4 -15.97 14.59 -9.00
N GLU A 5 -14.73 14.57 -9.52
CA GLU A 5 -13.64 13.72 -9.00
C GLU A 5 -12.31 14.48 -9.07
N ARG A 6 -11.87 14.96 -7.90
CA ARG A 6 -10.54 15.54 -7.70
C ARG A 6 -9.52 14.41 -7.81
N LYS A 7 -8.66 14.44 -8.83
CA LYS A 7 -7.35 13.76 -8.76
C LYS A 7 -6.54 14.44 -7.66
N THR A 8 -6.62 13.91 -6.45
CA THR A 8 -5.60 14.17 -5.43
C THR A 8 -4.37 13.39 -5.83
N ASP A 9 -3.45 14.06 -6.53
CA ASP A 9 -2.03 13.71 -6.50
C ASP A 9 -1.58 13.76 -5.04
N LYS A 10 -1.68 12.64 -4.35
CA LYS A 10 -1.19 12.49 -2.99
C LYS A 10 0.33 12.39 -3.10
N LYS A 11 0.96 13.57 -3.14
CA LYS A 11 2.39 13.80 -3.00
C LYS A 11 2.90 12.95 -1.83
N MET A 12 3.49 11.79 -2.14
CA MET A 12 3.96 10.87 -1.13
C MET A 12 5.36 11.29 -0.75
N GLU A 13 5.43 12.31 0.13
CA GLU A 13 6.63 12.63 0.88
C GLU A 13 7.10 11.34 1.57
N GLY A 14 8.20 10.78 1.07
CA GLY A 14 8.84 9.64 1.69
C GLY A 14 9.38 10.06 3.05
N PRO A 15 9.00 9.41 4.16
CA PRO A 15 9.77 9.53 5.36
C PRO A 15 11.16 8.93 5.07
N ARG A 16 12.17 9.71 5.45
CA ARG A 16 13.57 9.33 5.40
C ARG A 16 13.78 8.15 6.35
N THR A 17 14.27 7.04 5.78
CA THR A 17 15.18 6.07 6.40
C THR A 17 15.26 6.12 7.92
N THR A 18 14.33 5.44 8.57
CA THR A 18 14.57 4.72 9.81
C THR A 18 13.86 3.38 9.65
N SER A 19 14.46 2.30 10.16
CA SER A 19 13.87 0.95 10.13
C SER A 19 12.50 0.98 10.82
N GLU A 20 11.44 1.17 10.05
CA GLU A 20 10.08 1.31 10.55
C GLU A 20 9.41 -0.06 10.61
N VAL A 21 8.85 -0.38 11.78
CA VAL A 21 8.02 -1.55 12.01
C VAL A 21 6.60 -1.20 11.56
N ILE A 22 6.11 -1.85 10.50
CA ILE A 22 4.78 -1.62 9.96
C ILE A 22 3.87 -2.79 10.34
N ARG A 23 2.78 -2.47 11.04
CA ARG A 23 1.73 -3.43 11.38
C ARG A 23 0.62 -3.36 10.33
N ILE A 24 0.44 -4.44 9.58
CA ILE A 24 -0.62 -4.58 8.58
C ILE A 24 -1.80 -5.29 9.25
N LYS A 25 -2.97 -4.65 9.30
CA LYS A 25 -4.18 -5.24 9.88
C LYS A 25 -4.78 -6.30 8.91
N PRO A 26 -5.70 -7.16 9.38
CA PRO A 26 -6.49 -8.01 8.49
C PRO A 26 -7.15 -7.19 7.37
N GLN A 27 -7.28 -7.78 6.17
CA GLN A 27 -7.87 -7.13 4.98
C GLN A 27 -7.16 -5.85 4.53
N GLN A 28 -5.88 -5.67 4.90
CA GLN A 28 -5.05 -4.60 4.40
C GLN A 28 -3.88 -5.13 3.58
N PHE A 29 -3.36 -4.29 2.69
CA PHE A 29 -2.18 -4.57 1.90
C PHE A 29 -1.26 -3.36 1.80
N ILE A 30 0.01 -3.60 1.49
CA ILE A 30 1.03 -2.59 1.20
C ILE A 30 1.87 -3.01 -0.01
N HIS A 31 2.51 -2.04 -0.64
CA HIS A 31 3.53 -2.27 -1.66
C HIS A 31 4.89 -1.86 -1.12
N VAL A 32 5.82 -2.82 -1.13
CA VAL A 32 7.22 -2.61 -0.76
C VAL A 32 8.07 -2.76 -2.01
N LEU A 33 8.90 -1.77 -2.29
CA LEU A 33 9.93 -1.82 -3.31
C LEU A 33 11.22 -2.35 -2.69
N ASP A 34 11.80 -3.38 -3.30
CA ASP A 34 13.20 -3.71 -3.06
C ASP A 34 14.07 -2.91 -4.04
N ASN A 35 14.92 -2.03 -3.53
CA ASN A 35 15.80 -1.18 -4.32
C ASN A 35 16.96 -1.96 -4.97
N ASN A 36 17.32 -3.15 -4.46
CA ASN A 36 18.40 -3.94 -5.02
C ASN A 36 17.96 -4.65 -6.31
N THR A 37 16.75 -5.20 -6.30
CA THR A 37 16.17 -5.93 -7.43
C THR A 37 15.27 -5.06 -8.31
N GLY A 38 14.84 -3.91 -7.79
CA GLY A 38 13.84 -3.05 -8.44
C GLY A 38 12.44 -3.64 -8.45
N VAL A 39 12.21 -4.74 -7.72
CA VAL A 39 10.94 -5.46 -7.72
C VAL A 39 10.01 -4.90 -6.64
N THR A 40 8.79 -4.57 -7.03
CA THR A 40 7.71 -4.22 -6.10
C THR A 40 6.95 -5.47 -5.70
N ARG A 41 6.92 -5.76 -4.40
CA ARG A 41 6.16 -6.87 -3.82
C ARG A 41 4.93 -6.38 -3.08
N LEU A 42 3.87 -7.18 -3.16
CA LEU A 42 2.63 -7.01 -2.40
C LEU A 42 2.74 -7.78 -1.09
N GLU A 43 2.58 -7.08 0.02
CA GLU A 43 2.53 -7.69 1.35
C GLU A 43 1.10 -7.57 1.88
N VAL A 44 0.52 -8.69 2.32
CA VAL A 44 -0.88 -8.79 2.77
C VAL A 44 -0.94 -9.05 4.27
N GLY A 45 -1.85 -8.38 4.99
CA GLY A 45 -2.05 -8.61 6.43
C GLY A 45 -2.79 -9.92 6.75
N PRO A 46 -2.78 -10.40 8.01
CA PRO A 46 -2.29 -9.77 9.23
C PRO A 46 -0.83 -10.14 9.51
N GLN A 47 0.09 -9.21 9.26
CA GLN A 47 1.51 -9.42 9.54
C GLN A 47 2.18 -8.12 9.97
N THR A 48 3.22 -8.24 10.77
CA THR A 48 4.08 -7.11 11.14
C THR A 48 5.37 -7.27 10.36
N ILE A 49 5.62 -6.36 9.43
CA ILE A 49 6.85 -6.35 8.65
C ILE A 49 7.81 -5.30 9.20
N THR A 50 9.10 -5.60 9.16
CA THR A 50 10.17 -4.66 9.43
C THR A 50 10.81 -4.26 8.11
N LEU A 51 10.72 -2.97 7.75
CA LEU A 51 11.38 -2.48 6.55
C LEU A 51 12.89 -2.54 6.74
N ARG A 52 13.56 -3.22 5.81
CA ARG A 52 15.03 -3.23 5.72
C ARG A 52 15.54 -2.01 4.98
N ASP A 53 16.83 -1.73 5.05
CA ASP A 53 17.42 -0.52 4.44
C ASP A 53 17.31 -0.49 2.91
N HIS A 54 17.35 -1.65 2.26
CA HIS A 54 17.15 -1.77 0.80
C HIS A 54 15.67 -1.74 0.41
N GLU A 55 14.76 -1.77 1.38
CA GLU A 55 13.33 -1.84 1.15
C GLU A 55 12.69 -0.49 1.38
N ARG A 56 11.76 -0.13 0.51
CA ARG A 56 11.06 1.14 0.58
C ARG A 56 9.57 0.93 0.47
N LEU A 57 8.83 1.51 1.42
CA LEU A 57 7.38 1.55 1.34
C LEU A 57 6.96 2.50 0.20
N ILE A 58 6.29 1.96 -0.82
CA ILE A 58 5.66 2.76 -1.86
C ILE A 58 4.24 3.12 -1.43
N LEU A 59 3.48 2.13 -0.98
CA LEU A 59 2.07 2.30 -0.62
C LEU A 59 1.88 2.03 0.88
N LYS A 60 1.23 2.96 1.57
CA LYS A 60 0.82 2.79 2.98
C LYS A 60 -0.25 1.70 3.09
N PRO A 61 -0.51 1.15 4.31
CA PRO A 61 -1.57 0.16 4.51
C PRO A 61 -2.93 0.67 4.03
N GLU A 62 -3.42 0.11 2.92
CA GLU A 62 -4.73 0.39 2.34
C GLU A 62 -5.63 -0.84 2.49
N PRO A 63 -6.96 -0.66 2.63
CA PRO A 63 -7.89 -1.76 2.72
C PRO A 63 -8.03 -2.47 1.37
N MET A 64 -8.24 -3.79 1.40
CA MET A 64 -8.55 -4.57 0.21
C MET A 64 -9.91 -4.16 -0.37
N ILE A 65 -10.00 -4.28 -1.70
CA ILE A 65 -11.26 -4.16 -2.41
C ILE A 65 -12.10 -5.40 -2.09
N ILE A 66 -13.17 -5.21 -1.32
CA ILE A 66 -14.14 -6.26 -1.01
C ILE A 66 -15.34 -6.08 -1.92
N VAL A 67 -15.56 -7.04 -2.81
CA VAL A 67 -16.73 -7.04 -3.71
C VAL A 67 -17.87 -7.80 -3.02
N PRO A 68 -19.00 -7.14 -2.71
CA PRO A 68 -20.15 -7.82 -2.09
C PRO A 68 -20.84 -8.81 -3.05
N PRO A 69 -21.70 -9.71 -2.53
CA PRO A 69 -22.49 -10.61 -3.37
C PRO A 69 -23.36 -9.83 -4.36
N ARG A 70 -23.41 -10.28 -5.63
CA ARG A 70 -24.13 -9.64 -6.75
C ARG A 70 -23.52 -8.33 -7.28
N TYR A 71 -22.28 -8.01 -6.92
CA TYR A 71 -21.53 -6.88 -7.47
C TYR A 71 -20.31 -7.36 -8.26
N TYR A 72 -19.75 -6.50 -9.10
CA TYR A 72 -18.48 -6.73 -9.80
C TYR A 72 -17.60 -5.47 -9.73
N CYS A 73 -16.28 -5.64 -9.81
CA CYS A 73 -15.32 -4.55 -9.95
C CYS A 73 -14.53 -4.72 -11.25
N VAL A 74 -14.12 -3.60 -11.85
CA VAL A 74 -13.19 -3.56 -12.98
C VAL A 74 -11.85 -3.06 -12.44
N VAL A 75 -10.77 -3.77 -12.78
CA VAL A 75 -9.40 -3.50 -12.32
C VAL A 75 -8.63 -2.72 -13.37
#